data_AF-A0A2N3Y4N1-F1
#
_entry.id   AF-A0A2N3Y4N1-F1
#
_cell.length_a   1.000
_cell.length_b   1.000
_cell.length_c   1.000
_cell.angle_alpha   90.00
_cell.angle_beta   90.00
_cell.angle_gamma   90.00
#
_symmetry.space_group_name_H-M   'P 1'
#
loop_
_entity.id
_entity.type
_entity.pdbx_description
1 polymer ?
#
loop_
_entity_poly.entity_id
_entity_poly.type
_entity_poly.pdbx_seq_one_letter_code
_entity_poly.pdbx_strand_id
1 'polypeptide(L)'
;MTAADVPFSMYPRTTAVRIRDLMRRCAITHDHAERAALLERLAAELDRAARDLLDNRPTEECSRRELAAGLHGQAGMVRFFADLERRDRARQAFDPAHPRVRYP
;
A
#
# COMPACT_ATOMS: atom_id res chain seq x y z
N MET A 1 14.16 -20.69 -15.64
CA MET A 1 13.38 -19.45 -15.83
C MET A 1 12.82 -19.05 -14.48
N THR A 2 13.40 -18.05 -13.82
CA THR A 2 12.95 -17.53 -12.52
C THR A 2 11.96 -16.40 -12.74
N ALA A 3 10.86 -16.40 -11.99
CA ALA A 3 9.72 -15.48 -12.09
C ALA A 3 10.01 -14.03 -11.63
N ALA A 4 11.13 -13.44 -12.05
CA ALA A 4 11.60 -12.14 -11.56
C ALA A 4 11.44 -10.97 -12.55
N ASP A 5 11.12 -11.23 -13.82
CA ASP A 5 10.99 -10.18 -14.83
C ASP A 5 9.52 -9.78 -15.05
N VAL A 6 8.90 -9.19 -14.02
CA VAL A 6 7.66 -8.43 -14.21
C VAL A 6 8.05 -7.06 -14.79
N PRO A 7 7.47 -6.61 -15.91
CA PRO A 7 7.96 -5.46 -16.65
C PRO A 7 7.61 -4.17 -15.90
N PHE A 8 8.52 -3.72 -15.03
CA PHE A 8 8.57 -2.35 -14.53
C PHE A 8 8.72 -1.30 -15.65
N SER A 9 8.89 -1.73 -16.90
CA SER A 9 9.13 -0.91 -18.09
C SER A 9 7.92 -0.05 -18.53
N MET A 10 6.69 -0.39 -18.12
CA MET A 10 5.49 0.34 -18.56
C MET A 10 5.03 1.49 -17.63
N TYR A 11 5.64 1.68 -16.47
CA TYR A 11 5.25 2.76 -15.54
C TYR A 11 6.14 3.99 -15.69
N PRO A 12 5.59 5.21 -15.54
CA PRO A 12 6.42 6.39 -15.32
C PRO A 12 7.39 6.12 -14.17
N ARG A 13 8.70 6.32 -14.42
CA ARG A 13 9.76 6.07 -13.41
C ARG A 13 9.46 6.73 -12.06
N THR A 14 8.73 7.83 -12.07
CA THR A 14 8.31 8.59 -10.88
C THR A 14 7.33 7.83 -9.98
N THR A 15 6.35 7.12 -10.55
CA THR A 15 5.35 6.35 -9.78
C THR A 15 5.99 5.13 -9.13
N ALA A 16 6.85 4.40 -9.86
CA ALA A 16 7.58 3.26 -9.33
C ALA A 16 8.52 3.64 -8.16
N VAL A 17 9.15 4.82 -8.22
CA VAL A 17 9.98 5.34 -7.13
C VAL A 17 9.15 5.64 -5.88
N ARG A 18 7.98 6.27 -6.04
CA ARG A 18 7.06 6.58 -4.93
C ARG A 18 6.54 5.33 -4.23
N ILE A 19 6.08 4.34 -4.99
CA ILE A 19 5.59 3.06 -4.45
C ILE A 19 6.70 2.35 -3.66
N ARG A 20 7.93 2.32 -4.19
CA ARG A 20 9.09 1.72 -3.51
C ARG A 20 9.45 2.45 -2.22
N ASP A 21 9.44 3.78 -2.22
CA ASP A 21 9.68 4.57 -1.01
C ASP A 21 8.63 4.29 0.07
N LEU A 22 7.36 4.29 -0.30
CA LEU A 22 6.25 3.96 0.61
C LEU A 22 6.38 2.55 1.19
N MET A 23 6.69 1.55 0.36
CA MET A 23 6.97 0.19 0.82
C MET A 23 8.11 0.14 1.84
N ARG A 24 9.23 0.83 1.55
CA ARG A 24 10.38 0.90 2.46
C ARG A 24 9.98 1.50 3.80
N ARG A 25 9.22 2.60 3.78
CA ARG A 25 8.74 3.28 5.01
C ARG A 25 7.81 2.36 5.81
N CYS A 26 6.87 1.69 5.17
CA CYS A 26 5.99 0.71 5.83
C CYS A 26 6.75 -0.43 6.52
N ALA A 27 7.92 -0.81 6.00
CA ALA A 27 8.75 -1.89 6.54
C ALA A 27 9.57 -1.47 7.77
N ILE A 28 9.91 -0.19 7.90
CA ILE A 28 10.75 0.33 9.00
C ILE A 28 9.95 1.05 10.09
N THR A 29 8.69 1.45 9.81
CA THR A 29 7.83 2.12 10.80
C THR A 29 7.25 1.11 11.79
N HIS A 30 7.49 1.33 13.08
CA HIS A 30 6.98 0.49 14.18
C HIS A 30 5.73 1.04 14.86
N ASP A 31 5.43 2.35 14.73
CA ASP A 31 4.18 2.90 15.24
C ASP A 31 3.00 2.46 14.35
N HIS A 32 2.02 1.80 14.95
CA HIS A 32 0.87 1.25 14.24
C HIS A 32 0.00 2.32 13.54
N ALA A 33 -0.14 3.53 14.11
CA ALA A 33 -0.93 4.59 13.45
C ALA A 33 -0.22 5.14 12.23
N GLU A 34 1.09 5.41 12.34
CA GLU A 34 1.89 5.87 11.23
C GLU A 34 1.97 4.80 10.14
N ARG A 35 2.17 3.53 10.51
CA ARG A 35 2.19 2.41 9.56
C ARG A 35 0.86 2.26 8.82
N ALA A 36 -0.27 2.37 9.52
CA ALA A 36 -1.60 2.37 8.88
C ALA A 36 -1.74 3.53 7.87
N ALA A 37 -1.30 4.74 8.23
CA ALA A 37 -1.37 5.89 7.32
C ALA A 37 -0.47 5.75 6.09
N LEU A 38 0.71 5.12 6.24
CA LEU A 38 1.61 4.82 5.13
C LEU A 38 1.03 3.75 4.19
N LEU A 39 0.40 2.71 4.73
CA LEU A 39 -0.29 1.68 3.96
C LEU A 39 -1.45 2.28 3.15
N GLU A 40 -2.27 3.16 3.73
CA GLU A 40 -3.33 3.85 2.98
C GLU A 40 -2.78 4.69 1.82
N ARG A 41 -1.66 5.39 2.04
CA ARG A 41 -0.99 6.14 0.96
C ARG A 41 -0.47 5.22 -0.13
N LEU A 42 0.09 4.07 0.23
CA LEU A 42 0.53 3.05 -0.72
C LEU A 42 -0.64 2.51 -1.56
N ALA A 43 -1.76 2.18 -0.92
CA ALA A 43 -2.97 1.75 -1.62
C ALA A 43 -3.50 2.82 -2.58
N ALA A 44 -3.49 4.10 -2.16
CA ALA A 44 -3.91 5.21 -3.01
C ALA A 44 -3.01 5.41 -4.24
N GLU A 45 -1.69 5.23 -4.10
CA GLU A 45 -0.75 5.30 -5.23
C GLU A 45 -0.93 4.09 -6.18
N LEU A 46 -1.23 2.89 -5.67
CA LEU A 46 -1.57 1.73 -6.51
C LEU A 46 -2.85 1.96 -7.33
N ASP A 47 -3.90 2.51 -6.70
CA ASP A 47 -5.14 2.87 -7.41
C ASP A 47 -4.92 3.99 -8.43
N ARG A 48 -4.06 4.97 -8.13
CA ARG A 48 -3.68 5.98 -9.10
C ARG A 48 -2.97 5.33 -10.29
N ALA A 49 -1.99 4.47 -10.05
CA ALA A 49 -1.27 3.78 -11.10
C ALA A 49 -2.20 2.91 -11.97
N ALA A 50 -3.22 2.27 -11.38
CA ALA A 50 -4.24 1.52 -12.10
C ALA A 50 -5.08 2.42 -13.02
N ARG A 51 -5.50 3.60 -12.54
CA ARG A 51 -6.22 4.59 -13.37
C ARG A 51 -5.35 5.14 -14.50
N ASP A 52 -4.10 5.52 -14.19
CA ASP A 52 -3.15 6.02 -15.19
C ASP A 52 -2.92 4.97 -16.30
N LEU A 53 -2.95 3.68 -15.96
CA LEU A 53 -2.89 2.60 -16.94
C LEU A 53 -4.15 2.47 -17.80
N LEU A 54 -5.32 2.83 -17.31
CA LEU A 54 -6.53 2.79 -18.12
C LEU A 54 -6.68 4.05 -18.99
N ASP A 55 -6.16 5.19 -18.52
CA ASP A 55 -6.33 6.49 -19.19
C ASP A 55 -5.39 6.68 -20.40
N ASN A 56 -4.21 6.04 -20.41
CA ASN A 56 -3.31 6.13 -21.57
C ASN A 56 -3.73 5.11 -22.66
N ARG A 57 -4.11 5.61 -23.85
CA ARG A 57 -4.50 4.79 -25.03
C ARG A 57 -3.32 4.44 -25.95
N PRO A 58 -2.78 3.21 -25.86
CA PRO A 58 -2.27 2.53 -27.04
C PRO A 58 -2.79 1.08 -27.17
N THR A 59 -2.44 0.45 -28.29
CA THR A 59 -2.94 -0.80 -28.93
C THR A 59 -3.03 -2.08 -28.08
N GLU A 60 -2.55 -2.12 -26.84
CA GLU A 60 -2.47 -3.31 -25.97
C GLU A 60 -3.47 -3.27 -24.80
N GLU A 61 -4.78 -3.25 -25.11
CA GLU A 61 -5.82 -2.99 -24.13
C GLU A 61 -6.06 -4.14 -23.12
N CYS A 62 -5.87 -5.40 -23.52
CA CYS A 62 -6.11 -6.57 -22.66
C CYS A 62 -5.12 -6.64 -21.49
N SER A 63 -3.81 -6.59 -21.78
CA SER A 63 -2.76 -6.67 -20.76
C SER A 63 -2.78 -5.50 -19.79
N ARG A 64 -3.21 -4.31 -20.24
CA ARG A 64 -3.38 -3.14 -19.36
C ARG A 64 -4.54 -3.30 -18.39
N ARG A 65 -5.67 -3.83 -18.84
CA ARG A 65 -6.83 -4.10 -17.98
C ARG A 65 -6.49 -5.14 -16.92
N GLU A 66 -5.78 -6.21 -17.30
CA GLU A 66 -5.29 -7.22 -16.34
C GLU A 66 -4.32 -6.61 -15.32
N LEU A 67 -3.37 -5.79 -15.78
CA LEU A 67 -2.41 -5.12 -14.90
C LEU A 67 -3.10 -4.12 -13.95
N ALA A 68 -4.05 -3.32 -14.46
CA ALA A 68 -4.83 -2.39 -13.66
C ALA A 68 -5.70 -3.12 -12.62
N ALA A 69 -6.33 -4.24 -12.99
CA ALA A 69 -7.07 -5.09 -12.06
C ALA A 69 -6.14 -5.68 -10.99
N GLY A 70 -4.94 -6.13 -11.36
CA GLY A 70 -3.92 -6.62 -10.43
C GLY A 70 -3.48 -5.56 -9.43
N LEU A 71 -3.22 -4.33 -9.90
CA LEU A 71 -2.90 -3.20 -9.02
C LEU A 71 -4.06 -2.87 -8.06
N HIS A 72 -5.30 -2.90 -8.55
CA HIS A 72 -6.47 -2.64 -7.71
C HIS A 72 -6.64 -3.72 -6.64
N GLY A 73 -6.41 -4.99 -6.99
CA GLY A 73 -6.38 -6.10 -6.02
C GLY A 73 -5.29 -5.91 -4.97
N GLN A 74 -4.09 -5.48 -5.37
CA GLN A 74 -3.01 -5.15 -4.43
C GLN A 74 -3.39 -3.97 -3.53
N ALA A 75 -4.01 -2.92 -4.05
CA ALA A 75 -4.51 -1.80 -3.25
C ALA A 75 -5.52 -2.26 -2.19
N GLY A 76 -6.43 -3.17 -2.55
CA GLY A 76 -7.36 -3.80 -1.61
C GLY A 76 -6.67 -4.56 -0.48
N MET A 77 -5.66 -5.38 -0.80
CA MET A 77 -4.87 -6.08 0.22
C MET A 77 -4.10 -5.11 1.13
N VAL A 78 -3.52 -4.05 0.58
CA VAL A 78 -2.79 -3.05 1.36
C VAL A 78 -3.73 -2.30 2.33
N ARG A 79 -4.94 -1.95 1.90
CA ARG A 79 -5.98 -1.38 2.79
C ARG A 79 -6.35 -2.31 3.93
N PHE A 80 -6.51 -3.60 3.63
CA PHE A 80 -6.77 -4.59 4.66
C PHE A 80 -5.66 -4.61 5.73
N PHE A 81 -4.38 -4.53 5.34
CA PHE A 81 -3.29 -4.40 6.30
C PHE A 81 -3.36 -3.08 7.10
N ALA A 82 -3.73 -1.96 6.48
CA ALA A 82 -3.93 -0.71 7.21
C ALA A 82 -5.02 -0.83 8.28
N ASP A 83 -6.11 -1.55 7.99
CA ASP A 83 -7.16 -1.84 8.96
C ASP A 83 -6.70 -2.74 10.10
N LEU A 84 -5.83 -3.73 9.83
CA LEU A 84 -5.23 -4.55 10.88
C LEU A 84 -4.37 -3.70 11.83
N GLU A 85 -3.52 -2.81 11.29
CA GLU A 85 -2.71 -1.89 12.09
C GLU A 85 -3.55 -0.99 12.99
N ARG A 86 -4.67 -0.45 12.48
CA ARG A 86 -5.62 0.35 13.28
C ARG A 86 -6.24 -0.46 14.41
N ARG A 87 -6.62 -1.71 14.13
CA ARG A 87 -7.22 -2.61 15.12
C ARG A 87 -6.21 -2.99 16.21
N ASP A 88 -4.96 -3.23 15.85
CA ASP A 88 -3.92 -3.56 16.83
C ASP A 88 -3.57 -2.37 17.71
N ARG A 89 -3.51 -1.15 17.14
CA ARG A 89 -3.43 0.08 17.95
C ARG A 89 -4.61 0.23 18.91
N ALA A 90 -5.82 -0.02 18.42
CA ALA A 90 -7.02 0.06 19.26
C ALA A 90 -6.93 -0.94 20.41
N ARG A 91 -6.54 -2.19 20.15
CA ARG A 91 -6.33 -3.22 21.18
C ARG A 91 -5.29 -2.79 22.21
N GLN A 92 -4.14 -2.25 21.80
CA GLN A 92 -3.13 -1.74 22.72
C GLN A 92 -3.65 -0.60 23.60
N ALA A 93 -4.54 0.26 23.07
CA ALA A 93 -5.15 1.34 23.85
C ALA A 93 -6.12 0.84 24.94
N PHE A 94 -6.62 -0.38 24.81
CA PHE A 94 -7.54 -1.03 25.76
C PHE A 94 -6.88 -2.12 26.59
N ASP A 95 -5.57 -2.37 26.47
CA ASP A 95 -4.88 -3.40 27.24
C ASP A 95 -4.83 -3.01 28.74
N PRO A 96 -5.55 -3.74 29.62
CA PRO A 96 -5.61 -3.44 31.04
C PRO A 96 -4.30 -3.74 31.80
N ALA A 97 -3.31 -4.39 31.16
CA ALA A 97 -2.03 -4.71 31.77
C ALA A 97 -1.08 -3.50 31.92
N HIS A 98 -1.36 -2.37 31.27
CA HIS A 98 -0.62 -1.11 31.44
C HIS A 98 -1.58 0.03 31.79
N PRO A 99 -2.05 0.11 33.06
CA PRO A 99 -2.84 1.25 33.49
C PRO A 99 -2.06 2.52 33.25
N ARG A 100 -2.66 3.47 32.53
CA ARG A 100 -2.14 4.84 32.41
C ARG A 100 -1.93 5.37 33.82
N VAL A 101 -0.69 5.37 34.30
CA VAL A 101 -0.34 5.96 35.59
C VAL A 101 -0.60 7.46 35.46
N ARG A 102 -1.78 7.89 35.91
CA ARG A 102 -2.06 9.29 36.17
C ARG A 102 -1.31 9.63 37.45
N TYR A 103 -0.16 10.28 37.32
CA TYR A 103 0.39 11.01 38.45
C TYR A 103 -0.48 12.25 38.73
N PRO A 104 -0.76 12.56 40.01
CA PRO A 104 -1.53 13.73 40.41
C PRO A 104 -0.85 15.05 40.05
#